data_AF-A0A645DL51-F1
#
_entry.id   AF-A0A645DL51-F1
#
_cell.length_a   1.000
_cell.length_b   1.000
_cell.length_c   1.000
_cell.angle_alpha   90.00
_cell.angle_beta   90.00
_cell.angle_gamma   90.00
#
_symmetry.space_group_name_H-M   'P 1'
#
loop_
_entity.id
_entity.type
_entity.pdbx_description
1 polymer ?
#
loop_
_entity_poly.entity_id
_entity_poly.type
_entity_poly.pdbx_seq_one_letter_code
_entity_poly.pdbx_strand_id
1 'polypeptide(L)'
;MQVIRKRAIVYVGLDALSDAEVAAAVGNSMFSDLVSVAGHIYKHGIDDGLPGASAGTRVPINVHADEFNELMGDEFVPLINKGGGAGLQVTAYTQTLSDIEARIGNRAKAGQVIGNFNNLFMLRVRETATAELLTRQLPKVEVYTTTIVSGATDSSDIRGATDFTSNTQDRISMSSVPMVEPSHVVGLPKGQCFALMQGGQLWKIRMPLPAPDPDELMPQDLQQLAGYMRQSYTDATQWWDFTSSPALQDAALPDDLLDEVVPGTPTTTGSGSATGDEATP
;
A
#
# COMPACT_ATOMS: atom_id res chain seq x y z
N MET A 1 7.01 3.30 25.76
CA MET A 1 6.37 4.65 25.69
C MET A 1 7.34 5.78 25.32
N GLN A 2 8.54 5.86 25.89
CA GLN A 2 9.51 6.93 25.59
C GLN A 2 9.87 7.07 24.10
N VAL A 3 10.12 5.94 23.42
CA VAL A 3 10.41 5.88 21.98
C VAL A 3 9.31 6.58 21.16
N ILE A 4 8.05 6.29 21.46
CA ILE A 4 6.89 6.84 20.75
C ILE A 4 6.78 8.35 20.98
N ARG A 5 6.96 8.80 22.24
CA ARG A 5 6.95 10.24 22.59
C ARG A 5 8.05 11.02 21.86
N LYS A 6 9.23 10.43 21.69
CA LYS A 6 10.35 11.00 20.94
C LYS A 6 10.21 10.89 19.43
N ARG A 7 9.16 10.21 18.91
CA ARG A 7 9.01 9.88 17.49
C ARG A 7 10.26 9.18 16.91
N ALA A 8 10.88 8.33 17.73
CA ALA A 8 12.10 7.64 17.35
C ALA A 8 11.83 6.45 16.42
N ILE A 9 12.82 6.12 15.59
CA ILE A 9 12.81 4.93 14.73
C ILE A 9 13.45 3.78 15.50
N VAL A 10 12.82 2.61 15.46
CA VAL A 10 13.35 1.39 16.08
C VAL A 10 13.51 0.33 15.00
N TYR A 11 14.74 -0.16 14.84
CA TYR A 11 15.05 -1.31 14.01
C TYR A 11 15.18 -2.55 14.89
N VAL A 12 14.55 -3.64 14.47
CA VAL A 12 14.60 -4.92 15.18
C VAL A 12 15.04 -5.99 14.18
N GLY A 13 16.25 -6.51 14.36
CA GLY A 13 16.74 -7.66 13.61
C GLY A 13 16.47 -8.93 14.40
N LEU A 14 15.52 -9.73 13.95
CA LEU A 14 15.24 -11.05 14.50
C LEU A 14 16.01 -12.06 13.64
N ASP A 15 17.04 -12.70 14.20
CA ASP A 15 17.85 -13.70 13.49
C ASP A 15 17.10 -15.04 13.41
N ALA A 16 15.95 -15.03 12.73
CA ALA A 16 15.03 -16.16 12.62
C ALA A 16 15.62 -17.33 11.81
N LEU A 17 16.63 -17.06 10.98
CA LEU A 17 17.36 -18.10 10.25
C LEU A 17 18.24 -18.95 11.16
N SER A 18 18.85 -18.33 12.17
CA SER A 18 19.69 -19.04 13.13
C SER A 18 18.87 -19.74 14.20
N ASP A 19 17.84 -19.06 14.74
CA ASP A 19 16.97 -19.62 15.78
C ASP A 19 15.55 -19.05 15.69
N ALA A 20 14.68 -19.82 15.03
CA ALA A 20 13.29 -19.44 14.83
C ALA A 20 12.48 -19.41 16.14
N GLU A 21 12.81 -20.24 17.13
CA GLU A 21 12.07 -20.26 18.41
C GLU A 21 12.39 -19.01 19.23
N VAL A 22 13.66 -18.64 19.33
CA VAL A 22 14.08 -17.42 20.02
C VAL A 22 13.58 -16.18 19.30
N ALA A 23 13.70 -16.13 17.97
CA ALA A 23 13.19 -15.02 17.17
C ALA A 23 11.68 -14.83 17.36
N ALA A 24 10.90 -15.92 17.35
CA ALA A 24 9.46 -15.87 17.60
C ALA A 24 9.13 -15.44 19.02
N ALA A 25 9.84 -15.95 20.04
CA ALA A 25 9.63 -15.57 21.43
C ALA A 25 9.91 -14.08 21.67
N VAL A 26 11.03 -13.57 21.14
CA VAL A 26 11.41 -12.15 21.24
C VAL A 26 10.42 -11.28 20.47
N GLY A 27 10.03 -11.67 19.24
CA GLY A 27 9.04 -10.96 18.44
C GLY A 27 7.68 -10.87 19.14
N ASN A 28 7.15 -11.98 19.66
CA ASN A 28 5.89 -12.00 20.39
C ASN A 28 5.94 -11.17 21.67
N SER A 29 7.06 -11.20 22.41
CA SER A 29 7.25 -10.35 23.58
C SER A 29 7.22 -8.86 23.22
N MET A 30 7.83 -8.47 22.10
CA MET A 30 7.80 -7.10 21.60
C MET A 30 6.39 -6.67 21.20
N PHE A 31 5.65 -7.52 20.48
CA PHE A 31 4.26 -7.21 20.11
C PHE A 31 3.36 -7.12 21.33
N SER A 32 3.54 -7.98 22.33
CA SER A 32 2.80 -7.92 23.59
C SER A 32 3.02 -6.59 24.33
N ASP A 33 4.27 -6.12 24.42
CA ASP A 33 4.57 -4.80 24.99
C ASP A 33 3.91 -3.69 24.16
N LEU A 34 3.99 -3.76 22.83
CA LEU A 34 3.37 -2.78 21.95
C LEU A 34 1.83 -2.74 22.08
N VAL A 35 1.17 -3.89 22.20
CA VAL A 35 -0.28 -3.99 22.47
C VAL A 35 -0.62 -3.36 23.82
N SER A 36 0.18 -3.62 24.85
CA SER A 36 0.00 -3.05 26.18
C SER A 36 0.11 -1.52 26.16
N VAL A 37 1.18 -1.01 25.51
CA VAL A 37 1.41 0.44 25.33
C VAL A 37 0.30 1.07 24.49
N ALA A 38 -0.15 0.42 23.42
CA ALA A 38 -1.30 0.87 22.62
C ALA A 38 -2.56 0.96 23.48
N GLY A 39 -2.84 -0.05 24.31
CA GLY A 39 -3.96 -0.05 25.25
C GLY A 39 -3.88 1.09 26.26
N HIS A 40 -2.68 1.43 26.72
CA HIS A 40 -2.46 2.58 27.60
C HIS A 40 -2.70 3.91 26.88
N ILE A 41 -2.12 4.10 25.68
CA ILE A 41 -2.31 5.31 24.87
C ILE A 41 -3.79 5.52 24.54
N TYR A 42 -4.50 4.44 24.21
CA TYR A 42 -5.93 4.49 23.93
C TYR A 42 -6.76 5.01 25.12
N LYS A 43 -6.43 4.59 26.34
CA LYS A 43 -7.17 4.95 27.55
C LYS A 43 -6.79 6.31 28.13
N HIS A 44 -5.49 6.61 28.15
CA HIS A 44 -4.94 7.71 28.94
C HIS A 44 -4.31 8.81 28.08
N GLY A 45 -4.16 8.58 26.78
CA GLY A 45 -3.40 9.47 25.89
C GLY A 45 -1.88 9.24 26.00
N ILE A 46 -1.14 9.90 25.10
CA ILE A 46 0.31 9.74 25.00
C ILE A 46 1.07 10.52 26.08
N ASP A 47 0.51 11.65 26.54
CA ASP A 47 1.13 12.57 27.50
C ASP A 47 0.72 12.30 28.95
N ASP A 48 0.10 11.14 29.23
CA ASP A 48 -0.30 10.78 30.59
C ASP A 48 0.91 10.83 31.55
N GLY A 49 0.73 11.54 32.67
CA GLY A 49 1.75 11.79 33.67
C GLY A 49 2.77 12.90 33.39
N LEU A 50 2.66 13.67 32.29
CA LEU A 50 3.54 14.81 32.00
C LEU A 50 2.89 16.17 32.38
N PRO A 51 3.64 17.12 32.96
CA PRO A 51 3.14 18.48 33.20
C PRO A 51 2.87 19.18 31.85
N GLY A 52 1.66 19.72 31.67
CA GLY A 52 1.25 20.38 30.43
C GLY A 52 0.61 19.47 29.38
N ALA A 53 0.25 18.23 29.75
CA ALA A 53 -0.40 17.26 28.86
C ALA A 53 -1.63 17.86 28.14
N SER A 54 -1.51 18.04 26.83
CA SER A 54 -2.65 18.37 25.98
C SER A 54 -3.30 17.07 25.55
N ALA A 55 -4.43 16.73 26.16
CA ALA A 55 -5.26 15.62 25.74
C ALA A 55 -5.81 15.91 24.34
N GLY A 56 -5.26 15.28 23.30
CA GLY A 56 -5.87 15.36 21.97
C GLY A 56 -5.02 14.89 20.79
N THR A 57 -3.68 14.97 20.87
CA THR A 57 -2.84 14.66 19.71
C THR A 57 -2.52 13.17 19.65
N ARG A 58 -3.17 12.45 18.71
CA ARG A 58 -2.79 11.08 18.37
C ARG A 58 -1.54 11.09 17.51
N VAL A 59 -0.49 10.43 17.97
CA VAL A 59 0.75 10.24 17.20
C VAL A 59 0.61 8.92 16.42
N PRO A 60 0.75 8.93 15.09
CA PRO A 60 0.75 7.70 14.30
C PRO A 60 1.99 6.87 14.63
N ILE A 61 1.79 5.57 14.86
CA ILE A 61 2.85 4.59 15.15
C ILE A 61 2.89 3.61 13.99
N ASN A 62 3.87 3.77 13.12
CA ASN A 62 4.04 2.91 11.95
C ASN A 62 4.82 1.65 12.33
N VAL A 63 4.22 0.49 12.12
CA VAL A 63 4.81 -0.82 12.34
C VAL A 63 5.00 -1.49 10.99
N HIS A 64 6.24 -1.67 10.59
CA HIS A 64 6.61 -2.38 9.38
C HIS A 64 7.09 -3.78 9.77
N ALA A 65 6.34 -4.79 9.37
CA ALA A 65 6.63 -6.18 9.68
C ALA A 65 7.03 -6.90 8.39
N ASP A 66 8.34 -7.08 8.20
CA ASP A 66 8.85 -7.95 7.15
C ASP A 66 8.65 -9.42 7.53
N GLU A 67 8.53 -10.29 6.52
CA GLU A 67 8.25 -11.72 6.69
C GLU A 67 7.13 -12.00 7.71
N PHE A 68 5.98 -11.39 7.47
CA PHE A 68 4.84 -11.39 8.37
C PHE A 68 4.40 -12.79 8.82
N ASN A 69 4.57 -13.81 7.98
CA ASN A 69 4.26 -15.20 8.30
C ASN A 69 5.06 -15.74 9.50
N GLU A 70 6.28 -15.28 9.76
CA GLU A 70 7.08 -15.74 10.90
C GLU A 70 6.62 -15.09 12.22
N LEU A 71 6.15 -13.84 12.12
CA LEU A 71 5.74 -12.98 13.25
C LEU A 71 4.29 -13.22 13.72
N MET A 72 3.56 -14.07 13.01
CA MET A 72 2.14 -14.35 13.27
C MET A 72 1.94 -15.25 14.49
N GLY A 73 1.91 -14.63 15.68
CA GLY A 73 1.48 -15.20 16.96
C GLY A 73 0.05 -14.78 17.37
N ASP A 74 -0.47 -15.36 18.45
CA ASP A 74 -1.81 -15.04 18.97
C ASP A 74 -1.92 -13.59 19.47
N GLU A 75 -0.81 -12.99 19.85
CA GLU A 75 -0.69 -11.59 20.31
C GLU A 75 -0.82 -10.58 19.16
N PHE A 76 -0.53 -10.99 17.92
CA PHE A 76 -0.57 -10.08 16.77
C PHE A 76 -2.00 -9.77 16.32
N VAL A 77 -2.93 -10.71 16.49
CA VAL A 77 -4.34 -10.54 16.08
C VAL A 77 -5.02 -9.39 16.85
N PRO A 78 -4.91 -9.27 18.18
CA PRO A 78 -5.37 -8.11 18.93
C PRO A 78 -4.75 -6.79 18.45
N LEU A 79 -3.46 -6.81 18.05
CA LEU A 79 -2.74 -5.62 17.61
C LEU A 79 -3.37 -5.03 16.34
N ILE A 80 -3.65 -5.85 15.32
CA ILE A 80 -4.33 -5.39 14.10
C ILE A 80 -5.75 -4.90 14.43
N ASN A 81 -6.50 -5.66 15.23
CA ASN A 81 -7.91 -5.37 15.49
C ASN A 81 -8.15 -4.13 16.35
N LYS A 82 -7.26 -3.83 17.30
CA LYS A 82 -7.49 -2.80 18.35
C LYS A 82 -6.44 -1.70 18.35
N GLY A 83 -5.29 -1.91 17.70
CA GLY A 83 -4.19 -0.95 17.66
C GLY A 83 -4.54 0.36 16.96
N GLY A 84 -5.45 0.34 15.99
CA GLY A 84 -5.88 1.54 15.25
C GLY A 84 -6.45 2.63 16.17
N GLY A 85 -7.11 2.26 17.27
CA GLY A 85 -7.62 3.23 18.25
C GLY A 85 -6.51 4.04 18.95
N ALA A 86 -5.30 3.47 19.05
CA ALA A 86 -4.13 4.09 19.65
C ALA A 86 -3.22 4.78 18.62
N GLY A 87 -3.60 4.80 17.34
CA GLY A 87 -2.79 5.36 16.25
C GLY A 87 -1.80 4.38 15.62
N LEU A 88 -1.87 3.07 15.92
CA LEU A 88 -1.02 2.09 15.24
C LEU A 88 -1.46 1.89 13.79
N GLN A 89 -0.48 1.90 12.89
CA GLN A 89 -0.62 1.61 11.47
C GLN A 89 0.34 0.47 11.14
N VAL A 90 -0.22 -0.69 10.77
CA VAL A 90 0.57 -1.90 10.51
C VAL A 90 0.68 -2.11 9.01
N THR A 91 1.90 -2.21 8.52
CA THR A 91 2.22 -2.66 7.16
C THR A 91 2.96 -3.98 7.26
N ALA A 92 2.30 -5.04 6.81
CA ALA A 92 2.83 -6.40 6.83
C ALA A 92 3.23 -6.82 5.41
N TYR A 93 4.43 -7.37 5.27
CA TYR A 93 4.98 -7.86 4.01
C TYR A 93 4.99 -9.39 4.02
N THR A 94 4.43 -10.01 2.98
CA THR A 94 4.39 -11.46 2.81
C THR A 94 4.62 -11.85 1.36
N GLN A 95 5.16 -13.04 1.13
CA GLN A 95 5.37 -13.57 -0.22
C GLN A 95 4.13 -14.28 -0.75
N THR A 96 3.45 -15.08 0.08
CA THR A 96 2.29 -15.86 -0.34
C THR A 96 1.18 -15.85 0.73
N LEU A 97 -0.04 -16.07 0.28
CA LEU A 97 -1.18 -16.38 1.14
C LEU A 97 -0.98 -17.71 1.87
N SER A 98 -0.41 -18.68 1.16
CA SER A 98 -0.21 -20.05 1.66
C SER A 98 0.70 -20.10 2.89
N ASP A 99 1.73 -19.24 2.96
CA ASP A 99 2.62 -19.13 4.13
C ASP A 99 1.85 -18.64 5.38
N ILE A 100 0.93 -17.68 5.19
CA ILE A 100 0.06 -17.18 6.25
C ILE A 100 -0.93 -18.25 6.71
N GLU A 101 -1.58 -18.94 5.76
CA GLU A 101 -2.53 -20.03 6.07
C GLU A 101 -1.84 -21.16 6.84
N ALA A 102 -0.63 -21.55 6.42
CA ALA A 102 0.17 -22.60 7.05
C ALA A 102 0.55 -22.22 8.49
N ARG A 103 0.96 -20.97 8.74
CA ARG A 103 1.32 -20.52 10.09
C ARG A 103 0.13 -20.52 11.05
N ILE A 104 -1.02 -20.03 10.59
CA ILE A 104 -2.22 -19.95 11.43
C ILE A 104 -2.86 -21.33 11.64
N GLY A 105 -2.63 -22.26 10.71
CA GLY A 105 -3.22 -23.61 10.71
C GLY A 105 -4.72 -23.62 10.41
N ASN A 106 -5.32 -22.47 10.06
CA ASN A 106 -6.74 -22.35 9.76
C ASN A 106 -7.01 -21.25 8.72
N ARG A 107 -7.53 -21.66 7.56
CA ARG A 107 -7.89 -20.78 6.45
C ARG A 107 -8.91 -19.69 6.81
N ALA A 108 -9.89 -20.00 7.66
CA ALA A 108 -10.89 -19.01 8.09
C ALA A 108 -10.28 -17.94 9.00
N LYS A 109 -9.42 -18.33 9.94
CA LYS A 109 -8.68 -17.38 10.80
C LYS A 109 -7.68 -16.55 9.97
N ALA A 110 -7.06 -17.15 8.95
CA ALA A 110 -6.23 -16.43 7.97
C ALA A 110 -7.01 -15.35 7.22
N GLY A 111 -8.16 -15.73 6.65
CA GLY A 111 -9.04 -14.79 5.96
C GLY A 111 -9.51 -13.65 6.88
N GLN A 112 -9.79 -13.93 8.16
CA GLN A 112 -10.14 -12.91 9.14
C GLN A 112 -8.99 -11.93 9.37
N VAL A 113 -7.77 -12.43 9.57
CA VAL A 113 -6.59 -11.57 9.80
C VAL A 113 -6.33 -10.68 8.58
N ILE A 114 -6.34 -11.26 7.38
CA ILE A 114 -6.14 -10.52 6.13
C ILE A 114 -7.26 -9.49 5.93
N GLY A 115 -8.51 -9.84 6.24
CA GLY A 115 -9.66 -8.94 6.13
C GLY A 115 -9.61 -7.73 7.07
N ASN A 116 -8.78 -7.75 8.11
CA ASN A 116 -8.58 -6.58 8.98
C ASN A 116 -7.65 -5.53 8.37
N PHE A 117 -6.90 -5.86 7.32
CA PHE A 117 -6.10 -4.88 6.60
C PHE A 117 -6.98 -4.11 5.62
N ASN A 118 -7.03 -2.78 5.80
CA ASN A 118 -7.85 -1.89 4.97
C ASN A 118 -7.28 -1.69 3.54
N ASN A 119 -5.96 -1.88 3.39
CA ASN A 119 -5.26 -1.71 2.12
C ASN A 119 -4.53 -3.00 1.75
N LEU A 120 -4.58 -3.37 0.47
CA LEU A 120 -3.86 -4.50 -0.10
C LEU A 120 -2.99 -4.01 -1.26
N PHE A 121 -1.68 -4.14 -1.15
CA PHE A 121 -0.74 -3.86 -2.23
C PHE A 121 -0.23 -5.18 -2.80
N MET A 122 -0.66 -5.51 -4.02
CA MET A 122 -0.30 -6.74 -4.71
C MET A 122 0.79 -6.46 -5.75
N LEU A 123 2.03 -6.79 -5.40
CA LEU A 123 3.14 -6.85 -6.35
C LEU A 123 3.06 -8.15 -7.16
N ARG A 124 4.05 -8.38 -8.02
CA ARG A 124 4.17 -9.63 -8.77
C ARG A 124 4.24 -10.82 -7.81
N VAL A 125 3.28 -11.74 -7.92
CA VAL A 125 3.26 -13.02 -7.20
C VAL A 125 3.33 -14.19 -8.18
N ARG A 126 3.82 -15.34 -7.72
CA ARG A 126 3.87 -16.57 -8.53
C ARG A 126 2.60 -17.41 -8.41
N GLU A 127 2.01 -17.45 -7.22
CA GLU A 127 0.86 -18.29 -6.93
C GLU A 127 -0.45 -17.62 -7.37
N THR A 128 -1.24 -18.33 -8.17
CA THR A 128 -2.56 -17.86 -8.63
C THR A 128 -3.51 -17.59 -7.46
N ALA A 129 -3.52 -18.45 -6.44
CA ALA A 129 -4.38 -18.28 -5.26
C ALA A 129 -4.08 -16.97 -4.49
N THR A 130 -2.81 -16.56 -4.42
CA THR A 130 -2.42 -15.27 -3.83
C THR A 130 -2.90 -14.11 -4.71
N ALA A 131 -2.76 -14.18 -6.05
CA ALA A 131 -3.27 -13.15 -6.95
C ALA A 131 -4.81 -13.00 -6.87
N GLU A 132 -5.52 -14.11 -6.64
CA GLU A 132 -6.97 -14.14 -6.45
C GLU A 132 -7.46 -13.39 -5.21
N LEU A 133 -6.61 -13.15 -4.20
CA LEU A 133 -6.96 -12.30 -3.07
C LEU A 133 -7.38 -10.91 -3.53
N LEU A 134 -6.70 -10.34 -4.53
CA LEU A 134 -7.02 -9.02 -5.07
C LEU A 134 -8.11 -9.12 -6.13
N THR A 135 -7.97 -10.03 -7.10
CA THR A 135 -8.83 -10.03 -8.28
C THR A 135 -10.27 -10.45 -8.01
N ARG A 136 -10.52 -11.28 -6.98
CA ARG A 136 -11.88 -11.66 -6.58
C ARG A 136 -12.66 -10.56 -5.88
N GLN A 137 -11.99 -9.52 -5.37
CA GLN A 137 -12.65 -8.37 -4.74
C GLN A 137 -13.14 -7.34 -5.76
N LEU A 138 -12.69 -7.44 -7.01
CA LEU A 138 -13.02 -6.49 -8.06
C LEU A 138 -14.32 -6.88 -8.78
N PRO A 139 -15.15 -5.90 -9.17
CA PRO A 139 -16.33 -6.17 -9.97
C PRO A 139 -15.92 -6.65 -11.38
N LYS A 140 -16.83 -7.37 -12.04
CA LYS A 140 -16.71 -7.64 -13.48
C LYS A 140 -17.05 -6.38 -14.27
N VAL A 141 -16.45 -6.25 -15.45
CA VAL A 141 -16.70 -5.16 -16.39
C VAL A 141 -17.31 -5.71 -17.68
N GLU A 142 -18.19 -4.94 -18.29
CA GLU A 142 -18.75 -5.27 -19.60
C GLU A 142 -17.83 -4.75 -20.69
N VAL A 143 -17.43 -5.62 -21.61
CA VAL A 143 -16.63 -5.27 -22.77
C VAL A 143 -17.47 -5.45 -24.02
N TYR A 144 -17.54 -4.40 -24.82
CA TYR A 144 -18.18 -4.41 -26.13
C TYR A 144 -17.14 -4.83 -27.17
N THR A 145 -17.42 -5.92 -27.88
CA THR A 145 -16.60 -6.40 -28.99
C THR A 145 -17.37 -6.22 -30.29
N THR A 146 -16.82 -5.44 -31.21
CA THR A 146 -17.35 -5.29 -32.56
C THR A 146 -16.68 -6.33 -33.46
N THR A 147 -17.47 -7.23 -34.02
CA THR A 147 -17.02 -8.19 -35.03
C THR A 147 -17.65 -7.81 -36.36
N ILE A 148 -16.81 -7.56 -37.36
CA ILE A 148 -17.26 -7.37 -38.74
C ILE A 148 -17.55 -8.75 -39.31
N VAL A 149 -18.81 -9.01 -39.67
CA VAL A 149 -19.22 -10.23 -40.36
C VAL A 149 -19.51 -9.85 -41.80
N SER A 150 -18.66 -10.29 -42.72
CA SER A 150 -18.91 -10.18 -44.16
C SER A 150 -19.27 -11.54 -44.71
N GLY A 151 -20.38 -11.61 -45.44
CA GLY A 151 -20.86 -12.81 -46.10
C GLY A 151 -21.23 -12.50 -47.55
N ALA A 152 -20.84 -13.38 -48.46
CA ALA A 152 -21.29 -13.34 -49.84
C ALA A 152 -22.23 -14.52 -50.10
N THR A 153 -23.40 -14.26 -50.66
CA THR A 153 -24.39 -15.25 -51.06
C THR A 153 -24.61 -15.17 -52.57
N ASP A 154 -24.57 -16.34 -53.22
CA ASP A 154 -24.85 -16.48 -54.65
C ASP A 154 -26.32 -16.16 -54.93
N SER A 155 -26.59 -15.45 -56.02
CA SER A 155 -27.95 -15.07 -56.41
C SER A 155 -28.67 -16.28 -56.99
N SER A 156 -29.85 -16.61 -56.46
CA SER A 156 -30.64 -17.74 -56.95
C SER A 156 -31.46 -17.44 -58.21
N ASP A 157 -31.39 -16.21 -58.74
CA ASP A 157 -32.11 -15.79 -59.95
C ASP A 157 -31.26 -15.98 -61.21
N ILE A 158 -31.55 -17.04 -61.97
CA ILE A 158 -30.88 -17.42 -63.22
C ILE A 158 -31.07 -16.37 -64.35
N ARG A 159 -32.06 -15.48 -64.23
CA ARG A 159 -32.36 -14.43 -65.23
C ARG A 159 -32.00 -13.02 -64.74
N GLY A 160 -31.50 -12.88 -63.52
CA GLY A 160 -31.08 -11.60 -62.94
C GLY A 160 -29.69 -11.17 -63.42
N ALA A 161 -29.42 -9.86 -63.47
CA ALA A 161 -28.13 -9.30 -63.86
C ALA A 161 -27.10 -9.23 -62.71
N THR A 162 -27.44 -9.79 -61.55
CA THR A 162 -26.60 -9.81 -60.35
C THR A 162 -26.21 -11.25 -60.02
N ASP A 163 -24.92 -11.55 -60.15
CA ASP A 163 -24.36 -12.87 -59.89
C ASP A 163 -24.14 -13.11 -58.38
N PHE A 164 -23.69 -12.11 -57.61
CA PHE A 164 -23.42 -12.24 -56.18
C PHE A 164 -24.01 -11.09 -55.37
N THR A 165 -24.50 -11.42 -54.18
CA THR A 165 -24.92 -10.43 -53.17
C THR A 165 -23.96 -10.50 -51.99
N SER A 166 -23.32 -9.38 -51.65
CA SER A 166 -22.44 -9.29 -50.48
C SER A 166 -23.12 -8.46 -49.41
N ASN A 167 -23.12 -8.95 -48.17
CA ASN A 167 -23.58 -8.22 -47.01
C ASN A 167 -22.45 -8.13 -45.98
N THR A 168 -22.19 -6.92 -45.50
CA THR A 168 -21.25 -6.68 -44.40
C THR A 168 -22.03 -6.08 -43.25
N GLN A 169 -22.03 -6.79 -42.12
CA GLN A 169 -22.72 -6.38 -40.91
C GLN A 169 -21.71 -6.22 -39.77
N ASP A 170 -21.79 -5.11 -39.07
CA ASP A 170 -21.11 -4.95 -37.79
C ASP A 170 -21.97 -5.54 -36.68
N ARG A 171 -21.48 -6.61 -36.06
CA ARG A 171 -22.11 -7.23 -34.91
C ARG A 171 -21.40 -6.75 -33.65
N ILE A 172 -22.11 -5.97 -32.84
CA ILE A 172 -21.67 -5.60 -31.49
C ILE A 172 -22.17 -6.67 -30.52
N SER A 173 -21.25 -7.37 -29.87
CA SER A 173 -21.54 -8.30 -28.79
C SER A 173 -21.02 -7.76 -27.46
N MET A 174 -21.76 -8.00 -26.38
CA MET A 174 -21.36 -7.63 -25.02
C MET A 174 -20.98 -8.89 -24.24
N SER A 175 -19.85 -8.86 -23.54
CA SER A 175 -19.38 -9.92 -22.66
C SER A 175 -18.91 -9.36 -21.33
N SER A 176 -19.31 -10.00 -20.23
CA SER A 176 -18.86 -9.64 -18.87
C SER A 176 -17.57 -10.39 -18.52
N VAL A 177 -16.48 -9.66 -18.30
CA VAL A 177 -15.15 -10.19 -17.98
C VAL A 177 -14.62 -9.65 -16.65
N PRO A 178 -13.75 -10.36 -15.93
CA PRO A 178 -13.08 -9.81 -14.74
C PRO A 178 -12.32 -8.53 -15.07
N MET A 179 -12.39 -7.51 -14.20
CA MET A 179 -11.65 -6.26 -14.40
C MET A 179 -10.13 -6.48 -14.44
N VAL A 180 -9.63 -7.35 -13.57
CA VAL A 180 -8.23 -7.77 -13.53
C VAL A 180 -8.20 -9.29 -13.39
N GLU A 181 -7.49 -9.96 -14.28
CA GLU A 181 -7.26 -11.40 -14.18
C GLU A 181 -6.02 -11.71 -13.31
N PRO A 182 -5.97 -12.88 -12.66
CA PRO A 182 -4.78 -13.32 -11.93
C PRO A 182 -3.51 -13.33 -12.82
N SER A 183 -3.67 -13.63 -14.11
CA SER A 183 -2.61 -13.59 -15.12
C SER A 183 -1.91 -12.22 -15.20
N HIS A 184 -2.67 -11.12 -15.07
CA HIS A 184 -2.14 -9.76 -15.07
C HIS A 184 -1.25 -9.48 -13.86
N VAL A 185 -1.57 -10.06 -12.69
CA VAL A 185 -0.77 -9.92 -11.47
C VAL A 185 0.52 -10.73 -11.57
N VAL A 186 0.43 -11.97 -12.06
CA VAL A 186 1.61 -12.85 -12.26
C VAL A 186 2.56 -12.27 -13.32
N GLY A 187 2.02 -11.58 -14.32
CA GLY A 187 2.76 -10.89 -15.38
C GLY A 187 3.36 -9.53 -14.99
N LEU A 188 3.17 -9.04 -13.76
CA LEU A 188 3.59 -7.70 -13.37
C LEU A 188 5.11 -7.47 -13.53
N PRO A 189 5.53 -6.36 -14.16
CA PRO A 189 6.92 -5.91 -14.14
C PRO A 189 7.38 -5.54 -12.72
N LYS A 190 8.70 -5.63 -12.47
CA LYS A 190 9.30 -5.18 -11.21
C LYS A 190 9.02 -3.68 -11.00
N GLY A 191 8.69 -3.31 -9.77
CA GLY A 191 8.34 -1.93 -9.42
C GLY A 191 6.92 -1.52 -9.85
N GLN A 192 6.05 -2.47 -10.15
CA GLN A 192 4.62 -2.19 -10.35
C GLN A 192 3.76 -3.03 -9.41
N CYS A 193 2.62 -2.48 -8.99
CA CYS A 193 1.63 -3.21 -8.20
C CYS A 193 0.20 -2.81 -8.58
N PHE A 194 -0.75 -3.67 -8.22
CA PHE A 194 -2.15 -3.28 -8.07
C PHE A 194 -2.43 -3.06 -6.59
N ALA A 195 -3.08 -1.96 -6.23
CA ALA A 195 -3.44 -1.67 -4.86
C ALA A 195 -4.96 -1.56 -4.72
N LEU A 196 -5.52 -2.20 -3.69
CA LEU A 196 -6.83 -1.88 -3.17
C LEU A 196 -6.62 -0.95 -2.00
N MET A 197 -7.04 0.29 -2.13
CA MET A 197 -6.92 1.31 -1.09
C MET A 197 -8.30 1.68 -0.55
N GLN A 198 -8.36 2.12 0.71
CA GLN A 198 -9.58 2.63 1.34
C GLN A 198 -10.76 1.64 1.26
N GLY A 199 -10.49 0.34 1.42
CA GLY A 199 -11.54 -0.68 1.43
C GLY A 199 -12.10 -1.05 0.05
N GLY A 200 -11.38 -0.79 -1.05
CA GLY A 200 -11.70 -1.41 -2.36
C GLY A 200 -11.42 -0.58 -3.61
N GLN A 201 -10.89 0.65 -3.50
CA GLN A 201 -10.53 1.42 -4.68
C GLN A 201 -9.29 0.83 -5.35
N LEU A 202 -9.42 0.44 -6.62
CA LEU A 202 -8.32 -0.13 -7.40
C LEU A 202 -7.41 0.96 -7.95
N TRP A 203 -6.11 0.82 -7.68
CA TRP A 203 -5.05 1.63 -8.23
C TRP A 203 -4.02 0.77 -8.93
N LYS A 204 -3.52 1.25 -10.07
CA LYS A 204 -2.35 0.70 -10.75
C LYS A 204 -1.16 1.61 -10.46
N ILE A 205 -0.20 1.11 -9.70
CA ILE A 205 0.91 1.93 -9.17
C ILE A 205 2.23 1.50 -9.82
N ARG A 206 3.07 2.48 -10.13
CA ARG A 206 4.48 2.30 -10.46
C ARG A 206 5.31 2.89 -9.31
N MET A 207 6.01 2.03 -8.60
CA MET A 207 6.89 2.42 -7.50
C MET A 207 8.21 2.96 -8.05
N PRO A 208 8.76 4.04 -7.47
CA PRO A 208 10.12 4.46 -7.78
C PRO A 208 11.09 3.36 -7.35
N LEU A 209 12.06 3.07 -8.21
CA LEU A 209 13.19 2.21 -7.83
C LEU A 209 14.27 3.11 -7.25
N PRO A 210 14.87 2.77 -6.09
CA PRO A 210 15.97 3.55 -5.55
C PRO A 210 17.11 3.57 -6.56
N ALA A 211 17.50 4.78 -6.97
CA ALA A 211 18.68 5.01 -7.77
C ALA A 211 19.85 5.32 -6.82
N PRO A 212 21.07 4.83 -7.09
CA PRO A 212 22.22 5.19 -6.28
C PRO A 212 22.46 6.70 -6.42
N ASP A 213 22.30 7.43 -5.33
CA ASP A 213 22.61 8.85 -5.24
C ASP A 213 24.04 9.02 -4.69
N PRO A 214 24.96 9.66 -5.42
CA PRO A 214 26.33 9.91 -4.96
C PRO A 214 26.41 10.70 -3.65
N ASP A 215 25.39 11.48 -3.32
CA ASP A 215 25.33 12.33 -2.13
C ASP A 215 24.63 11.64 -0.94
N GLU A 216 24.21 10.38 -1.10
CA GLU A 216 23.54 9.60 -0.07
C GLU A 216 24.54 9.21 1.04
N LEU A 217 24.43 9.86 2.21
CA LEU A 217 25.21 9.57 3.42
C LEU A 217 24.74 8.28 4.13
N MET A 218 24.45 7.23 3.38
CA MET A 218 24.09 5.93 3.96
C MET A 218 25.36 5.24 4.48
N PRO A 219 25.36 4.75 5.75
CA PRO A 219 26.45 3.92 6.27
C PRO A 219 26.68 2.72 5.36
N GLN A 220 27.94 2.28 5.23
CA GLN A 220 28.27 1.14 4.37
C GLN A 220 27.56 -0.14 4.82
N ASP A 221 27.37 -0.29 6.13
CA ASP A 221 26.66 -1.42 6.72
C ASP A 221 25.96 -1.06 8.04
N LEU A 222 25.16 -2.01 8.54
CA LEU A 222 24.49 -1.92 9.83
C LEU A 222 25.46 -1.88 11.01
N GLN A 223 26.70 -2.39 10.87
CA GLN A 223 27.68 -2.39 11.95
C GLN A 223 28.22 -0.99 12.21
N GLN A 224 28.49 -0.23 11.15
CA GLN A 224 28.89 1.17 11.20
C GLN A 224 27.79 2.01 11.84
N LEU A 225 26.53 1.81 11.44
CA LEU A 225 25.38 2.45 12.07
C LEU A 225 25.30 2.13 13.57
N ALA A 226 25.41 0.85 13.95
CA ALA A 226 25.41 0.44 15.35
C ALA A 226 26.59 1.05 16.14
N GLY A 227 27.74 1.22 15.51
CA GLY A 227 28.91 1.91 16.06
C GLY A 227 28.59 3.37 16.41
N TYR A 228 27.98 4.11 15.49
CA TYR A 228 27.53 5.48 15.74
C TYR A 228 26.51 5.54 16.87
N MET A 229 25.52 4.65 16.88
CA MET A 229 24.50 4.60 17.93
C MET A 229 25.11 4.39 19.33
N ARG A 230 26.09 3.49 19.47
CA ARG A 230 26.76 3.25 20.77
C ARG A 230 27.52 4.46 21.29
N GLN A 231 28.06 5.29 20.40
CA GLN A 231 28.78 6.51 20.78
C GLN A 231 27.83 7.66 21.14
N SER A 232 26.66 7.72 20.50
CA SER A 232 25.71 8.82 20.67
C SER A 232 24.67 8.60 21.78
N TYR A 233 24.36 7.36 22.14
CA TYR A 233 23.25 7.03 23.06
C TYR A 233 23.68 6.54 24.47
N THR A 234 24.87 6.89 24.94
CA THR A 234 25.43 6.41 26.22
C THR A 234 24.79 6.98 27.49
N ASP A 235 24.21 8.19 27.45
CA ASP A 235 23.65 8.85 28.64
C ASP A 235 22.11 8.89 28.61
N ALA A 236 21.48 8.03 29.41
CA ALA A 236 20.03 7.91 29.54
C ALA A 236 19.43 8.78 30.68
N THR A 237 20.15 9.80 31.15
CA THR A 237 19.80 10.55 32.37
C THR A 237 18.76 11.67 32.14
N GLN A 238 18.55 12.10 30.90
CA GLN A 238 17.58 13.15 30.51
C GLN A 238 16.69 12.68 29.35
N TRP A 239 15.98 11.57 29.54
CA TRP A 239 15.14 10.99 28.49
C TRP A 239 13.91 11.83 28.11
N TRP A 240 13.53 12.85 28.90
CA TRP A 240 12.44 13.77 28.58
C TRP A 240 12.89 14.99 27.76
N ASP A 241 14.19 15.28 27.70
CA ASP A 241 14.71 16.34 26.85
C ASP A 241 14.82 15.81 25.41
N PHE A 242 14.28 16.59 24.46
CA PHE A 242 14.40 16.35 23.03
C PHE A 242 15.83 16.65 22.59
N THR A 243 16.75 15.71 22.83
CA THR A 243 18.12 15.74 22.29
C THR A 243 18.16 15.14 20.89
N SER A 244 17.26 15.58 20.01
CA SER A 244 17.51 15.50 18.58
C SER A 244 18.57 16.55 18.25
N SER A 245 19.58 16.18 17.46
CA SER A 245 20.45 17.19 16.85
C SER A 245 19.55 18.20 16.10
N PRO A 246 19.60 19.51 16.40
CA PRO A 246 18.73 20.51 15.77
C PRO A 246 18.82 20.51 14.23
N ALA A 247 19.89 19.93 13.67
CA ALA A 247 20.07 19.78 12.22
C ALA A 247 19.04 18.89 11.51
N LEU A 248 18.38 17.95 12.20
CA LEU A 248 17.45 16.99 11.58
C LEU A 248 15.96 17.36 11.74
N GLN A 249 15.64 18.34 12.59
CA GLN A 249 14.26 18.77 12.83
C GLN A 249 13.87 20.03 12.04
N ASP A 250 14.83 20.88 11.69
CA ASP A 250 14.61 22.14 10.96
C ASP A 250 14.87 22.04 9.45
N ALA A 251 15.27 20.87 8.95
CA ALA A 251 15.35 20.65 7.51
C ALA A 251 13.92 20.55 6.96
N ALA A 252 13.49 21.57 6.23
CA ALA A 252 12.29 21.48 5.41
C ALA A 252 12.38 20.22 4.54
N LEU A 253 11.25 19.53 4.36
CA LEU A 253 11.16 18.47 3.35
C LEU A 253 11.67 19.05 2.02
N PRO A 254 12.57 18.34 1.31
CA PRO A 254 13.08 18.84 0.04
C PRO A 254 11.90 19.12 -0.91
N ASP A 255 12.03 20.19 -1.69
CA ASP A 255 10.92 20.78 -2.46
C ASP A 255 10.27 19.78 -3.45
N ASP A 256 10.97 18.71 -3.79
CA ASP A 256 10.50 17.62 -4.66
C ASP A 256 9.51 16.64 -3.98
N LEU A 257 9.42 16.65 -2.65
CA LEU A 257 8.51 15.86 -1.83
C LEU A 257 7.33 16.68 -1.28
N LEU A 258 7.27 17.97 -1.59
CA LEU A 258 6.13 18.83 -1.26
C LEU A 258 5.15 18.82 -2.43
N ASP A 259 4.02 18.11 -2.27
CA ASP A 259 2.90 18.21 -3.22
C ASP A 259 2.37 19.66 -3.23
N GLU A 260 2.66 20.43 -4.29
CA GLU A 260 1.99 21.70 -4.55
C GLU A 260 0.51 21.46 -4.89
N VAL A 261 -0.32 21.31 -3.86
CA VAL A 261 -1.76 21.53 -3.98
C VAL A 261 -1.97 23.04 -3.96
N VAL A 262 -1.92 23.69 -5.12
CA VAL A 262 -2.30 25.11 -5.24
C VAL A 262 -3.83 25.22 -5.10
N PRO A 263 -4.37 25.85 -4.03
CA PRO A 263 -5.80 26.14 -3.91
C PRO A 263 -6.09 27.37 -4.78
N GLY A 264 -7.09 27.27 -5.66
CA GLY A 264 -7.33 28.20 -6.75
C GLY A 264 -7.63 29.67 -6.38
N THR A 265 -7.44 30.56 -7.36
CA THR A 265 -7.95 31.93 -7.33
C THR A 265 -9.08 32.08 -8.36
N PRO A 266 -10.27 32.58 -7.99
CA PRO A 266 -11.34 32.84 -8.93
C PRO A 266 -11.07 34.17 -9.63
N THR A 267 -11.06 34.18 -10.96
CA THR A 267 -11.04 35.42 -11.75
C THR A 267 -12.46 35.74 -12.25
N THR A 268 -13.11 36.66 -11.55
CA THR A 268 -14.27 37.42 -12.05
C THR A 268 -13.85 38.86 -12.35
N THR A 269 -14.10 39.30 -13.59
CA THR A 269 -14.29 40.66 -14.15
C THR A 269 -13.70 40.65 -15.57
N GLY A 270 -14.33 41.13 -16.65
CA GLY A 270 -15.61 41.77 -16.90
C GLY A 270 -15.67 42.12 -18.40
N SER A 271 -16.87 42.07 -18.98
CA SER A 271 -17.36 42.65 -20.24
C SER A 271 -16.38 43.29 -21.25
N GLY A 272 -16.42 42.81 -22.49
CA GLY A 272 -16.00 43.52 -23.70
C GLY A 272 -16.45 42.79 -24.96
N SER A 273 -17.36 43.38 -25.72
CA SER A 273 -18.11 42.81 -26.85
C SER A 273 -17.37 42.81 -28.19
N ALA A 274 -17.75 41.84 -29.04
CA ALA A 274 -18.06 41.96 -30.48
C ALA A 274 -17.11 41.29 -31.51
N THR A 275 -17.77 40.47 -32.36
CA THR A 275 -17.46 40.08 -33.77
C THR A 275 -16.17 39.30 -34.00
N GLY A 276 -16.13 38.05 -34.46
CA GLY A 276 -16.93 37.38 -35.49
C GLY A 276 -16.03 37.20 -36.72
N ASP A 277 -15.58 36.00 -37.06
CA ASP A 277 -15.61 35.49 -38.44
C ASP A 277 -15.20 34.01 -38.59
N GLU A 278 -15.65 33.48 -39.71
CA GLU A 278 -15.69 32.12 -40.27
C GLU A 278 -14.34 31.43 -40.58
N ALA A 279 -14.43 30.09 -40.59
CA ALA A 279 -13.91 29.14 -41.59
C ALA A 279 -12.39 29.01 -41.91
N THR A 280 -11.89 27.81 -41.60
CA THR A 280 -11.19 26.79 -42.44
C THR A 280 -10.45 27.21 -43.74
N PRO A 281 -9.39 26.47 -44.15
CA PRO A 281 -9.38 25.01 -44.37
C PRO A 281 -8.43 24.21 -43.49
#